data_AF-A0A435EGT0-F1
#
_entry.id   AF-A0A435EGT0-F1
#
_cell.length_a   1.000
_cell.length_b   1.000
_cell.length_c   1.000
_cell.angle_alpha   90.00
_cell.angle_beta   90.00
_cell.angle_gamma   90.00
#
_symmetry.space_group_name_H-M   'P 1'
#
loop_
_entity.id
_entity.type
_entity.pdbx_description
1 polymer ?
#
loop_
_entity_poly.entity_id
_entity_poly.type
_entity_poly.pdbx_seq_one_letter_code
_entity_poly.pdbx_strand_id
1 'polypeptide(L)'
;VADLGNPAIGEISAAFDKVGTIHFTSLAVAPTGKDEKSGAETGALVLEISGDGSTDDVIAAIAQAIGHRLRPIFRDVCGLPDGGSLEDFLKRKHIEISPSFGSAAGLVFSGTPGHSVRRILAEAKLADSVREIVEKPRAGTGNAMDVLAEARRHVQCLGQFGWAFEPAESLLERPPGHWSRALTTTLLTPAMFATVAIVILAFWRMTYVLVFGNPHGVTFTNIAIAGTSLLLSVLGLLAILALFVGFCFLALRRLEDKDQPASTPVEIGALEKILAHEDHTAQNNLTAISTMKVGILRRLALRLSFYLISISAQKVFRPGFLATINTIHFARWVLLPGTNRLMFFSNYGGSWESYLEDFIAKASAGLTGVWSNTDGYPRTRWLFLDGARDGDRFKRWARRQQVPTLFWYTAYPRLNTTRI
;
A
#
# COMPACT_ATOMS: atom_id res chain seq x y z
N VAL A 1 16.57 -12.32 18.00
CA VAL A 1 16.11 -11.50 16.84
C VAL A 1 17.30 -10.95 16.06
N ALA A 2 18.31 -10.34 16.71
CA ALA A 2 19.52 -9.84 16.04
C ALA A 2 20.18 -10.87 15.09
N ASP A 3 20.20 -12.15 15.48
CA ASP A 3 20.74 -13.25 14.66
C ASP A 3 20.03 -13.47 13.32
N LEU A 4 18.84 -12.88 13.10
CA LEU A 4 18.12 -12.97 11.83
C LEU A 4 18.71 -12.02 10.76
N GLY A 5 19.36 -10.94 11.18
CA GLY A 5 20.02 -9.97 10.29
C GLY A 5 19.11 -8.89 9.69
N ASN A 6 19.70 -7.76 9.33
CA ASN A 6 19.08 -6.65 8.61
C ASN A 6 20.15 -5.94 7.74
N PRO A 7 20.30 -6.26 6.45
CA PRO A 7 19.59 -7.32 5.73
C PRO A 7 20.00 -8.71 6.22
N ALA A 8 19.10 -9.68 6.07
CA ALA A 8 19.35 -11.08 6.36
C ALA A 8 20.32 -11.67 5.32
N ILE A 9 21.37 -12.33 5.81
CA ILE A 9 22.44 -12.92 5.00
C ILE A 9 22.70 -14.38 5.41
N GLY A 10 23.50 -15.10 4.63
CA GLY A 10 23.94 -16.46 4.97
C GLY A 10 22.78 -17.47 5.01
N GLU A 11 22.67 -18.22 6.11
CA GLU A 11 21.68 -19.31 6.28
C GLU A 11 20.24 -18.84 6.11
N ILE A 12 19.90 -17.65 6.60
CA ILE A 12 18.54 -17.12 6.55
C ILE A 12 18.15 -16.78 5.11
N SER A 13 19.02 -16.08 4.38
CA SER A 13 18.80 -15.79 2.96
C SER A 13 18.66 -17.07 2.15
N ALA A 14 19.58 -18.03 2.34
CA ALA A 14 19.56 -19.30 1.63
C ALA A 14 18.28 -20.12 1.90
N ALA A 15 17.72 -20.03 3.11
CA ALA A 15 16.45 -20.68 3.44
C ALA A 15 15.27 -20.07 2.68
N PHE A 16 15.22 -18.74 2.53
CA PHE A 16 14.20 -18.07 1.72
C PHE A 16 14.40 -18.31 0.21
N ASP A 17 15.64 -18.27 -0.27
CA ASP A 17 15.99 -18.54 -1.67
C ASP A 17 15.52 -19.95 -2.10
N LYS A 18 15.62 -20.93 -1.18
CA LYS A 18 15.15 -22.30 -1.40
C LYS A 18 13.63 -22.39 -1.57
N VAL A 19 12.87 -21.58 -0.84
CA VAL A 19 11.41 -21.52 -0.97
C VAL A 19 11.01 -20.72 -2.22
N GLY A 20 11.74 -19.63 -2.50
CA GLY A 20 11.69 -18.93 -3.80
C GLY A 20 10.39 -18.19 -4.12
N THR A 21 9.55 -17.93 -3.11
CA THR A 21 8.26 -17.22 -3.25
C THR A 21 8.16 -15.96 -2.40
N ILE A 22 9.11 -15.71 -1.50
CA ILE A 22 9.09 -14.52 -0.63
C ILE A 22 9.92 -13.42 -1.28
N HIS A 23 9.30 -12.29 -1.61
CA HIS A 23 10.00 -11.12 -2.13
C HIS A 23 10.72 -10.36 -1.02
N PHE A 24 9.96 -10.04 0.04
CA PHE A 24 10.41 -9.26 1.18
C PHE A 24 9.77 -9.77 2.45
N THR A 25 10.48 -9.66 3.57
CA THR A 25 9.85 -9.77 4.88
C THR A 25 10.59 -8.89 5.88
N SER A 26 9.86 -8.32 6.82
CA SER A 26 10.43 -7.52 7.89
C SER A 26 9.74 -7.76 9.23
N LEU A 27 10.48 -7.57 10.33
CA LEU A 27 9.95 -7.67 11.68
C LEU A 27 10.18 -6.34 12.43
N ALA A 28 9.11 -5.81 13.03
CA ALA A 28 9.17 -4.59 13.81
C ALA A 28 8.31 -4.69 15.06
N VAL A 29 8.58 -3.83 16.04
CA VAL A 29 7.77 -3.70 17.26
C VAL A 29 7.08 -2.35 17.27
N ALA A 30 5.76 -2.37 17.42
CA ALA A 30 4.93 -1.17 17.52
C ALA A 30 4.52 -0.93 18.98
N PRO A 31 4.90 0.20 19.59
CA PRO A 31 4.47 0.53 20.94
C PRO A 31 2.96 0.82 20.94
N THR A 32 2.15 0.08 21.69
CA THR A 32 0.68 0.21 21.70
C THR A 32 0.15 0.97 22.91
N GLY A 33 1.00 1.27 23.89
CA GLY A 33 0.65 2.10 25.04
C GLY A 33 1.25 1.54 26.33
N LYS A 34 0.48 1.64 27.42
CA LYS A 34 0.80 1.01 28.70
C LYS A 34 -0.41 0.19 29.16
N ASP A 35 -0.17 -0.94 29.80
CA ASP A 35 -1.21 -1.72 30.44
C ASP A 35 -1.70 -0.97 31.68
N GLU A 36 -3.01 -0.75 31.79
CA GLU A 36 -3.61 0.04 32.87
C GLU A 36 -3.46 -0.63 34.24
N LYS A 37 -3.32 -1.96 34.28
CA LYS A 37 -3.22 -2.73 35.53
C LYS A 37 -1.79 -2.87 36.04
N SER A 38 -0.85 -3.16 35.16
CA SER A 38 0.56 -3.38 35.51
C SER A 38 1.44 -2.14 35.33
N GLY A 39 0.98 -1.13 34.59
CA GLY A 39 1.79 0.04 34.21
C GLY A 39 2.90 -0.27 33.19
N ALA A 40 3.05 -1.54 32.78
CA ALA A 40 4.06 -1.98 31.84
C ALA A 40 3.78 -1.45 30.43
N GLU A 41 4.84 -1.15 29.68
CA GLU A 41 4.69 -0.79 28.27
C GLU A 41 4.16 -1.98 27.47
N THR A 42 3.16 -1.73 26.64
CA THR A 42 2.58 -2.71 25.74
C THR A 42 3.06 -2.46 24.32
N GLY A 43 3.25 -3.54 23.57
CA GLY A 43 3.66 -3.47 22.18
C GLY A 43 3.08 -4.62 21.36
N ALA A 44 3.02 -4.42 20.06
CA ALA A 44 2.68 -5.43 19.08
C ALA A 44 3.92 -5.79 18.27
N LEU A 45 4.25 -7.08 18.22
CA LEU A 45 5.22 -7.60 17.26
C LEU A 45 4.53 -7.75 15.91
N VAL A 46 5.06 -7.10 14.87
CA VAL A 46 4.46 -7.08 13.54
C VAL A 46 5.45 -7.68 12.54
N LEU A 47 5.04 -8.80 11.96
CA LEU A 47 5.74 -9.48 10.87
C LEU A 47 5.07 -9.08 9.56
N GLU A 48 5.82 -8.39 8.72
CA GLU A 48 5.41 -8.02 7.37
C GLU A 48 5.99 -9.01 6.36
N ILE A 49 5.16 -9.42 5.40
CA ILE A 49 5.55 -10.38 4.36
C ILE A 49 4.98 -9.90 3.03
N SER A 50 5.82 -9.90 2.00
CA SER A 50 5.45 -9.80 0.59
C SER A 50 5.90 -11.08 -0.11
N GLY A 51 4.97 -11.81 -0.70
CA GLY A 51 5.27 -13.07 -1.37
C GLY A 51 4.30 -13.38 -2.50
N ASP A 52 4.67 -14.41 -3.26
CA ASP A 52 3.91 -14.97 -4.37
C ASP A 52 2.77 -15.87 -3.87
N GLY A 53 1.64 -15.82 -4.57
CA GLY A 53 0.49 -16.71 -4.32
C GLY A 53 -0.53 -16.13 -3.35
N SER A 54 -1.29 -17.01 -2.71
CA SER A 54 -2.31 -16.64 -1.73
C SER A 54 -1.69 -16.32 -0.37
N THR A 55 -2.46 -15.68 0.52
CA THR A 55 -2.04 -15.44 1.92
C THR A 55 -1.57 -16.72 2.62
N ASP A 56 -2.26 -17.84 2.39
CA ASP A 56 -1.92 -19.12 3.01
C ASP A 56 -0.61 -19.69 2.45
N ASP A 57 -0.38 -19.58 1.14
CA ASP A 57 0.88 -20.01 0.50
C ASP A 57 2.07 -19.22 1.06
N VAL A 58 1.91 -17.91 1.22
CA VAL A 58 2.95 -17.02 1.74
C VAL A 58 3.24 -17.31 3.23
N ILE A 59 2.20 -17.56 4.04
CA ILE A 59 2.39 -17.92 5.46
C ILE A 59 3.09 -19.29 5.58
N ALA A 60 2.68 -20.27 4.78
CA ALA A 60 3.32 -21.59 4.73
C ALA A 60 4.80 -21.47 4.30
N ALA A 61 5.09 -20.64 3.29
CA ALA A 61 6.44 -20.37 2.82
C ALA A 61 7.36 -19.80 3.92
N ILE A 62 6.88 -18.83 4.72
CA ILE A 62 7.64 -18.30 5.86
C ILE A 62 7.86 -19.37 6.94
N ALA A 63 6.80 -20.12 7.28
CA ALA A 63 6.88 -21.17 8.29
C ALA A 63 7.87 -22.27 7.87
N GLN A 64 7.91 -22.62 6.58
CA GLN A 64 8.86 -23.57 6.01
C GLN A 64 10.30 -23.03 6.01
N ALA A 65 10.51 -21.77 5.59
CA ALA A 65 11.84 -21.19 5.45
C ALA A 65 12.53 -21.01 6.81
N ILE A 66 11.88 -20.27 7.73
CA ILE A 66 12.51 -19.84 8.98
C ILE A 66 11.62 -20.04 10.21
N GLY A 67 10.58 -20.87 10.12
CA GLY A 67 9.65 -21.07 11.22
C GLY A 67 10.31 -21.58 12.50
N HIS A 68 11.35 -22.40 12.39
CA HIS A 68 12.13 -22.87 13.54
C HIS A 68 12.86 -21.74 14.28
N ARG A 69 13.26 -20.66 13.59
CA ARG A 69 13.87 -19.46 14.19
C ARG A 69 12.84 -18.46 14.72
N LEU A 70 11.68 -18.36 14.07
CA LEU A 70 10.60 -17.46 14.48
C LEU A 70 9.81 -18.01 15.68
N ARG A 71 9.62 -19.33 15.75
CA ARG A 71 8.80 -19.97 16.78
C ARG A 71 9.15 -19.56 18.21
N PRO A 72 10.44 -19.55 18.65
CA PRO A 72 10.78 -19.09 20.01
C PRO A 72 10.35 -17.64 20.26
N ILE A 73 10.53 -16.75 19.29
CA ILE A 73 10.15 -15.33 19.41
C ILE A 73 8.64 -15.19 19.61
N PHE A 74 7.85 -15.88 18.79
CA PHE A 74 6.38 -15.84 18.87
C PHE A 74 5.82 -16.56 20.10
N ARG A 75 6.51 -17.58 20.61
CA ARG A 75 6.17 -18.21 21.89
C ARG A 75 6.38 -17.23 23.04
N ASP A 76 7.57 -16.64 23.11
CA ASP A 76 7.98 -15.84 24.26
C ASP A 76 7.26 -14.48 24.31
N VAL A 77 6.94 -13.87 23.16
CA VAL A 77 6.40 -12.50 23.08
C VAL A 77 4.92 -12.46 22.67
N CYS A 78 4.44 -13.43 21.89
CA CYS A 78 3.09 -13.41 21.31
C CYS A 78 2.15 -14.49 21.85
N GLY A 79 2.62 -15.33 22.78
CA GLY A 79 1.82 -16.40 23.40
C GLY A 79 1.48 -17.55 22.45
N LEU A 80 2.37 -17.88 21.51
CA LEU A 80 2.24 -19.13 20.74
C LEU A 80 2.29 -20.34 21.69
N PRO A 81 1.29 -21.24 21.70
CA PRO A 81 1.27 -22.39 22.61
C PRO A 81 2.44 -23.35 22.39
N ASP A 82 2.90 -23.98 23.47
CA ASP A 82 3.86 -25.07 23.39
C ASP A 82 3.31 -26.22 22.53
N GLY A 83 4.14 -26.75 21.63
CA GLY A 83 3.70 -27.74 20.64
C GLY A 83 2.92 -27.17 19.43
N GLY A 84 2.40 -25.93 19.50
CA GLY A 84 1.62 -25.32 18.43
C GLY A 84 2.40 -25.04 17.14
N SER A 85 1.71 -25.16 15.99
CA SER A 85 2.23 -24.78 14.67
C SER A 85 2.31 -23.26 14.53
N LEU A 86 3.47 -22.77 14.07
CA LEU A 86 3.64 -21.35 13.76
C LEU A 86 2.74 -20.93 12.59
N GLU A 87 2.58 -21.79 11.58
CA GLU A 87 1.75 -21.52 10.41
C GLU A 87 0.30 -21.23 10.82
N ASP A 88 -0.30 -22.12 11.61
CA ASP A 88 -1.69 -21.96 12.07
C ASP A 88 -1.85 -20.72 12.97
N PHE A 89 -0.83 -20.41 13.77
CA PHE A 89 -0.83 -19.21 14.58
C PHE A 89 -0.80 -17.94 13.73
N LEU A 90 0.06 -17.89 12.71
CA LEU A 90 0.14 -16.77 11.78
C LEU A 90 -1.15 -16.63 10.97
N LYS A 91 -1.76 -17.72 10.49
CA LYS A 91 -3.06 -17.68 9.81
C LYS A 91 -4.16 -17.10 10.69
N ARG A 92 -4.22 -17.48 11.97
CA ARG A 92 -5.20 -16.92 12.92
C ARG A 92 -4.94 -15.46 13.30
N LYS A 93 -3.68 -15.04 13.31
CA LYS A 93 -3.27 -13.67 13.70
C LYS A 93 -3.08 -12.72 12.51
N HIS A 94 -3.24 -13.23 11.29
CA HIS A 94 -3.19 -12.43 10.07
C HIS A 94 -4.26 -11.31 10.13
N ILE A 95 -3.84 -10.11 9.72
CA ILE A 95 -4.70 -8.93 9.68
C ILE A 95 -5.12 -8.71 8.24
N GLU A 96 -6.39 -8.98 7.93
CA GLU A 96 -6.96 -8.58 6.65
C GLU A 96 -7.09 -7.05 6.59
N ILE A 97 -6.41 -6.45 5.61
CA ILE A 97 -6.39 -5.01 5.39
C ILE A 97 -7.13 -4.64 4.11
N SER A 98 -8.02 -3.65 4.19
CA SER A 98 -8.64 -3.08 3.00
C SER A 98 -9.09 -1.63 3.24
N PRO A 99 -9.14 -0.80 2.18
CA PRO A 99 -9.74 0.52 2.25
C PRO A 99 -11.25 0.46 2.58
N SER A 100 -11.94 -0.60 2.16
CA SER A 100 -13.38 -0.78 2.38
C SER A 100 -13.71 -1.10 3.83
N PHE A 101 -14.93 -0.76 4.30
CA PHE A 101 -15.40 -1.15 5.63
C PHE A 101 -15.50 -2.69 5.78
N GLY A 102 -15.39 -3.19 7.01
CA GLY A 102 -15.48 -4.62 7.33
C GLY A 102 -14.14 -5.28 7.70
N SER A 103 -13.02 -4.66 7.34
CA SER A 103 -11.66 -5.13 7.66
C SER A 103 -10.86 -4.07 8.43
N ALA A 104 -9.60 -4.37 8.77
CA ALA A 104 -8.69 -3.37 9.30
C ALA A 104 -8.42 -2.28 8.24
N ALA A 105 -8.42 -1.02 8.66
CA ALA A 105 -8.16 0.08 7.73
C ALA A 105 -6.71 0.02 7.26
N GLY A 106 -6.51 -0.18 5.96
CA GLY A 106 -5.19 -0.29 5.38
C GLY A 106 -5.23 -0.23 3.87
N LEU A 107 -4.04 -0.20 3.28
CA LEU A 107 -3.84 -0.11 1.84
C LEU A 107 -2.55 -0.83 1.48
N VAL A 108 -2.56 -1.59 0.38
CA VAL A 108 -1.37 -2.27 -0.17
C VAL A 108 -1.08 -1.74 -1.56
N PHE A 109 0.20 -1.61 -1.87
CA PHE A 109 0.74 -1.28 -3.17
C PHE A 109 1.81 -2.30 -3.57
N SER A 110 1.77 -2.75 -4.82
CA SER A 110 2.79 -3.59 -5.46
C SER A 110 3.33 -2.86 -6.68
N GLY A 111 4.65 -2.65 -6.70
CA GLY A 111 5.38 -2.01 -7.79
C GLY A 111 5.77 -2.96 -8.92
N THR A 112 5.71 -4.27 -8.68
CA THR A 112 6.00 -5.31 -9.67
C THR A 112 4.83 -6.29 -9.80
N PRO A 113 3.59 -5.80 -10.06
CA PRO A 113 2.42 -6.67 -10.13
C PRO A 113 2.59 -7.74 -11.22
N GLY A 114 2.22 -8.97 -10.89
CA GLY A 114 2.28 -10.12 -11.80
C GLY A 114 3.68 -10.68 -12.06
N HIS A 115 4.70 -10.21 -11.34
CA HIS A 115 6.06 -10.73 -11.43
C HIS A 115 6.42 -11.48 -10.16
N SER A 116 6.63 -12.79 -10.29
CA SER A 116 7.08 -13.63 -9.19
C SER A 116 8.58 -13.48 -8.92
N VAL A 117 9.04 -13.88 -7.74
CA VAL A 117 10.48 -13.90 -7.40
C VAL A 117 11.26 -14.68 -8.46
N ARG A 118 10.75 -15.86 -8.85
CA ARG A 118 11.37 -16.70 -9.87
C ARG A 118 11.45 -16.02 -11.23
N ARG A 119 10.38 -15.32 -11.65
CA ARG A 119 10.35 -14.57 -12.91
C ARG A 119 11.38 -13.44 -12.89
N ILE A 120 11.38 -12.63 -11.83
CA ILE A 120 12.30 -11.50 -11.64
C ILE A 120 13.76 -11.96 -11.76
N LEU A 121 14.13 -13.03 -11.04
CA LEU A 121 15.50 -13.55 -11.06
C LEU A 121 15.87 -14.15 -12.42
N ALA A 122 14.92 -14.81 -13.11
CA ALA A 122 15.15 -15.38 -14.43
C ALA A 122 15.33 -14.29 -15.50
N GLU A 123 14.49 -13.25 -15.49
CA GLU A 123 14.58 -12.09 -16.39
C GLU A 123 15.85 -11.27 -16.13
N ALA A 124 16.24 -11.09 -14.87
CA ALA A 124 17.51 -10.46 -14.53
C ALA A 124 18.72 -11.24 -15.07
N LYS A 125 18.71 -12.58 -14.93
CA LYS A 125 19.77 -13.44 -15.49
C LYS A 125 19.82 -13.35 -17.01
N LEU A 126 18.66 -13.30 -17.67
CA LEU A 126 18.57 -13.11 -19.11
C LEU A 126 19.17 -11.75 -19.51
N ALA A 127 18.76 -10.67 -18.84
CA ALA A 127 19.24 -9.31 -19.08
C ALA A 127 20.77 -9.20 -18.90
N ASP A 128 21.31 -9.78 -17.83
CA ASP A 128 22.76 -9.86 -17.58
C ASP A 128 23.47 -10.61 -18.72
N SER A 129 22.87 -11.70 -19.24
CA SER A 129 23.48 -12.53 -20.29
C SER A 129 23.55 -11.84 -21.65
N VAL A 130 22.65 -10.88 -21.92
CA VAL A 130 22.65 -10.13 -23.20
C VAL A 130 23.27 -8.74 -23.07
N ARG A 131 23.58 -8.29 -21.85
CA ARG A 131 24.06 -6.92 -21.57
C ARG A 131 25.25 -6.54 -22.44
N GLU A 132 26.26 -7.40 -22.49
CA GLU A 132 27.50 -7.13 -23.26
C GLU A 132 27.21 -6.92 -24.76
N ILE A 133 26.23 -7.63 -25.32
CA ILE A 133 25.85 -7.50 -26.74
C ILE A 133 25.12 -6.17 -27.00
N VAL A 134 24.27 -5.77 -26.06
CA VAL A 134 23.47 -4.54 -26.18
C VAL A 134 24.36 -3.31 -25.97
N GLU A 135 25.25 -3.34 -24.98
CA GLU A 135 26.12 -2.21 -24.60
C GLU A 135 27.38 -2.08 -25.48
N LYS A 136 27.69 -3.08 -26.31
CA LYS A 136 28.84 -3.05 -27.23
C LYS A 136 28.79 -1.80 -28.13
N PRO A 137 29.81 -0.92 -28.10
CA PRO A 137 29.90 0.22 -29.00
C PRO A 137 29.92 -0.22 -30.46
N ARG A 138 29.07 0.37 -31.30
CA ARG A 138 28.98 0.09 -32.74
C ARG A 138 29.29 1.36 -33.54
N ALA A 139 29.93 1.21 -34.70
CA ALA A 139 30.22 2.32 -35.59
C ALA A 139 28.95 2.79 -36.33
N GLY A 140 28.82 4.11 -36.54
CA GLY A 140 27.69 4.72 -37.25
C GLY A 140 26.41 4.81 -36.41
N THR A 141 25.25 4.86 -37.07
CA THR A 141 23.94 5.03 -36.39
C THR A 141 23.43 3.78 -35.69
N GLY A 142 24.03 2.61 -35.91
CA GLY A 142 23.63 1.34 -35.30
C GLY A 142 22.21 0.89 -35.70
N ASN A 143 22.04 -0.34 -36.16
CA ASN A 143 20.71 -0.88 -36.45
C ASN A 143 20.19 -1.67 -35.24
N ALA A 144 19.20 -1.13 -34.53
CA ALA A 144 18.59 -1.78 -33.36
C ALA A 144 18.05 -3.19 -33.65
N MET A 145 17.57 -3.44 -34.88
CA MET A 145 17.10 -4.77 -35.29
C MET A 145 18.25 -5.78 -35.40
N ASP A 146 19.43 -5.35 -35.86
CA ASP A 146 20.60 -6.23 -35.97
C ASP A 146 21.14 -6.58 -34.57
N VAL A 147 21.13 -5.63 -33.64
CA VAL A 147 21.47 -5.86 -32.22
C VAL A 147 20.51 -6.88 -31.60
N LEU A 148 19.20 -6.71 -31.84
CA LEU A 148 18.20 -7.64 -31.34
C LEU A 148 18.37 -9.04 -31.93
N ALA A 149 18.68 -9.14 -33.23
CA ALA A 149 18.94 -10.42 -33.89
C ALA A 149 20.21 -11.11 -33.37
N GLU A 150 21.27 -10.36 -33.08
CA GLU A 150 22.49 -10.85 -32.43
C GLU A 150 22.19 -11.36 -31.02
N ALA A 151 21.49 -10.58 -30.20
CA ALA A 151 21.10 -10.97 -28.85
C ALA A 151 20.22 -12.23 -28.85
N ARG A 152 19.21 -12.32 -29.73
CA ARG A 152 18.35 -13.50 -29.86
C ARG A 152 19.15 -14.76 -30.23
N ARG A 153 20.08 -14.66 -31.17
CA ARG A 153 20.96 -15.79 -31.54
C ARG A 153 21.83 -16.23 -30.37
N HIS A 154 22.41 -15.27 -29.63
CA HIS A 154 23.21 -15.59 -28.44
C HIS A 154 22.38 -16.32 -27.38
N VAL A 155 21.18 -15.81 -27.08
CA VAL A 155 20.25 -16.42 -26.11
C VAL A 155 19.84 -17.84 -26.55
N GLN A 156 19.62 -18.07 -27.84
CA GLN A 156 19.35 -19.41 -28.39
C GLN A 156 20.55 -20.36 -28.20
N CYS A 157 21.77 -19.91 -28.45
CA CYS A 157 22.98 -20.70 -28.25
C CYS A 157 23.20 -21.10 -26.79
N LEU A 158 22.77 -20.26 -25.82
CA LEU A 158 22.88 -20.57 -24.39
C LEU A 158 21.94 -21.72 -23.95
N GLY A 159 20.87 -22.02 -24.69
CA GLY A 159 19.96 -23.14 -24.43
C GLY A 159 19.14 -23.08 -23.13
N GLN A 160 19.39 -22.13 -22.22
CA GLN A 160 18.77 -22.04 -20.90
C GLN A 160 17.58 -21.06 -20.80
N PHE A 161 17.28 -20.34 -21.89
CA PHE A 161 16.29 -19.25 -21.92
C PHE A 161 15.16 -19.48 -22.93
N GLY A 162 14.75 -20.74 -23.15
CA GLY A 162 13.67 -21.06 -24.11
C GLY A 162 12.37 -20.31 -23.82
N TRP A 163 12.04 -20.11 -22.55
CA TRP A 163 10.88 -19.35 -22.08
C TRP A 163 10.88 -17.87 -22.56
N ALA A 164 12.04 -17.27 -22.85
CA ALA A 164 12.13 -15.87 -23.27
C ALA A 164 11.59 -15.63 -24.69
N PHE A 165 11.35 -16.70 -25.46
CA PHE A 165 10.78 -16.64 -26.80
C PHE A 165 9.27 -16.93 -26.81
N GLU A 166 8.69 -17.26 -25.65
CA GLU A 166 7.26 -17.46 -25.51
C GLU A 166 6.54 -16.13 -25.24
N PRO A 167 5.30 -15.94 -25.73
CA PRO A 167 4.52 -14.76 -25.38
C PRO A 167 4.26 -14.72 -23.87
N ALA A 168 4.66 -13.62 -23.22
CA ALA A 168 4.40 -13.38 -21.80
C ALA A 168 3.47 -12.18 -21.63
N GLU A 169 2.45 -12.30 -20.80
CA GLU A 169 1.66 -11.14 -20.38
C GLU A 169 2.44 -10.34 -19.34
N SER A 170 2.63 -9.04 -19.58
CA SER A 170 3.22 -8.11 -18.63
C SER A 170 2.16 -7.12 -18.14
N LEU A 171 1.78 -7.23 -16.86
CA LEU A 171 0.86 -6.26 -16.25
C LEU A 171 1.45 -4.85 -16.27
N LEU A 172 2.78 -4.71 -16.22
CA LEU A 172 3.52 -3.45 -16.21
C LEU A 172 3.45 -2.68 -17.54
N GLU A 173 3.11 -3.35 -18.64
CA GLU A 173 3.02 -2.75 -19.98
C GLU A 173 1.64 -2.17 -20.29
N ARG A 174 0.65 -2.41 -19.43
CA ARG A 174 -0.70 -1.87 -19.64
C ARG A 174 -0.69 -0.34 -19.57
N PRO A 175 -1.46 0.35 -20.44
CA PRO A 175 -1.51 1.80 -20.44
C PRO A 175 -2.15 2.35 -19.15
N PRO A 176 -1.84 3.60 -18.77
CA PRO A 176 -2.54 4.26 -17.67
C PRO A 176 -4.04 4.40 -17.98
N GLY A 177 -4.83 4.44 -16.92
CA GLY A 177 -6.28 4.64 -17.04
C GLY A 177 -6.69 6.11 -16.93
N HIS A 178 -7.99 6.33 -16.79
CA HIS A 178 -8.59 7.67 -16.70
C HIS A 178 -9.57 7.76 -15.54
N TRP A 179 -9.62 8.93 -14.89
CA TRP A 179 -10.51 9.19 -13.76
C TRP A 179 -12.00 9.01 -14.10
N SER A 180 -12.43 9.42 -15.29
CA SER A 180 -13.82 9.24 -15.74
C SER A 180 -14.22 7.75 -15.76
N ARG A 181 -13.35 6.89 -16.33
CA ARG A 181 -13.55 5.44 -16.38
C ARG A 181 -13.41 4.80 -15.00
N ALA A 182 -12.49 5.30 -14.16
CA ALA A 182 -12.32 4.82 -12.80
C ALA A 182 -13.60 5.07 -11.97
N LEU A 183 -14.20 6.25 -12.08
CA LEU A 183 -15.42 6.61 -11.38
C LEU A 183 -16.62 5.77 -11.87
N THR A 184 -16.82 5.69 -13.19
CA THR A 184 -17.96 4.92 -13.75
C THR A 184 -17.86 3.44 -13.40
N THR A 185 -16.69 2.81 -13.55
CA THR A 185 -16.51 1.39 -13.19
C THR A 185 -16.68 1.11 -11.70
N THR A 186 -16.38 2.08 -10.83
CA THR A 186 -16.56 1.92 -9.39
C THR A 186 -18.04 2.05 -9.01
N LEU A 187 -18.73 3.06 -9.54
CA LEU A 187 -20.17 3.27 -9.29
C LEU A 187 -21.04 2.14 -9.87
N LEU A 188 -20.64 1.59 -11.02
CA LEU A 188 -21.36 0.51 -11.71
C LEU A 188 -21.00 -0.90 -11.21
N THR A 189 -20.22 -1.03 -10.14
CA THR A 189 -20.00 -2.33 -9.51
C THR A 189 -21.36 -2.85 -8.99
N PRO A 190 -21.76 -4.11 -9.25
CA PRO A 190 -23.13 -4.60 -8.99
C PRO A 190 -23.63 -4.31 -7.56
N ALA A 191 -22.79 -4.50 -6.55
CA ALA A 191 -23.14 -4.22 -5.16
C ALA A 191 -23.38 -2.73 -4.89
N MET A 192 -22.54 -1.84 -5.44
CA MET A 192 -22.67 -0.40 -5.28
C MET A 192 -23.91 0.12 -6.00
N PHE A 193 -24.11 -0.31 -7.25
CA PHE A 193 -25.27 0.05 -8.05
C PHE A 193 -26.57 -0.40 -7.38
N ALA A 194 -26.64 -1.66 -6.91
CA ALA A 194 -27.80 -2.17 -6.18
C ALA A 194 -28.08 -1.37 -4.91
N THR A 195 -27.04 -1.03 -4.13
CA THR A 195 -27.19 -0.22 -2.90
C THR A 195 -27.75 1.17 -3.21
N VAL A 196 -27.17 1.87 -4.19
CA VAL A 196 -27.64 3.20 -4.61
C VAL A 196 -29.07 3.12 -5.15
N ALA A 197 -29.38 2.12 -5.97
CA ALA A 197 -30.72 1.90 -6.50
C ALA A 197 -31.74 1.65 -5.38
N ILE A 198 -31.44 0.80 -4.39
CA ILE A 198 -32.31 0.54 -3.23
C ILE A 198 -32.58 1.83 -2.45
N VAL A 199 -31.55 2.64 -2.19
CA VAL A 199 -31.71 3.92 -1.48
C VAL A 199 -32.60 4.87 -2.29
N ILE A 200 -32.35 5.03 -3.59
CA ILE A 200 -33.17 5.89 -4.45
C ILE A 200 -34.62 5.39 -4.49
N LEU A 201 -34.85 4.08 -4.65
CA LEU A 201 -36.19 3.50 -4.68
C LEU A 201 -36.93 3.67 -3.35
N ALA A 202 -36.25 3.52 -2.22
CA ALA A 202 -36.83 3.71 -0.90
C ALA A 202 -37.27 5.18 -0.68
N PHE A 203 -36.40 6.13 -1.00
CA PHE A 203 -36.72 7.56 -0.90
C PHE A 203 -37.79 7.98 -1.91
N TRP A 204 -37.75 7.42 -3.13
CA TRP A 204 -38.78 7.64 -4.13
C TRP A 204 -40.15 7.17 -3.64
N ARG A 205 -40.24 5.95 -3.11
CA ARG A 205 -41.48 5.41 -2.54
C ARG A 205 -41.97 6.27 -1.38
N MET A 206 -41.07 6.68 -0.49
CA MET A 206 -41.40 7.54 0.64
C MET A 206 -41.99 8.88 0.17
N THR A 207 -41.33 9.57 -0.77
CA THR A 207 -41.81 10.84 -1.33
C THR A 207 -43.14 10.66 -2.05
N TYR A 208 -43.31 9.59 -2.84
CA TYR A 208 -44.56 9.29 -3.54
C TYR A 208 -45.74 9.11 -2.58
N VAL A 209 -45.54 8.44 -1.44
CA VAL A 209 -46.59 8.23 -0.44
C VAL A 209 -46.84 9.48 0.38
N LEU A 210 -45.80 10.07 0.97
CA LEU A 210 -45.93 11.15 1.95
C LEU A 210 -46.29 12.49 1.33
N VAL A 211 -45.77 12.80 0.13
CA VAL A 211 -46.01 14.10 -0.52
C VAL A 211 -47.25 14.05 -1.42
N PHE A 212 -47.47 12.92 -2.11
CA PHE A 212 -48.53 12.81 -3.13
C PHE A 212 -49.70 11.91 -2.73
N GLY A 213 -49.71 11.35 -1.52
CA GLY A 213 -50.89 10.63 -0.98
C GLY A 213 -51.14 9.25 -1.60
N ASN A 214 -50.14 8.66 -2.27
CA ASN A 214 -50.20 7.31 -2.84
C ASN A 214 -51.36 7.08 -3.85
N PRO A 215 -51.44 7.84 -4.95
CA PRO A 215 -52.50 7.66 -5.93
C PRO A 215 -52.38 6.30 -6.63
N HIS A 216 -53.52 5.67 -6.88
CA HIS A 216 -53.63 4.33 -7.49
C HIS A 216 -54.09 4.43 -8.96
N GLY A 217 -53.66 3.49 -9.80
CA GLY A 217 -54.02 3.39 -11.23
C GLY A 217 -52.95 3.92 -12.19
N VAL A 218 -53.03 3.53 -13.46
CA VAL A 218 -52.08 3.93 -14.52
C VAL A 218 -52.70 5.04 -15.37
N THR A 219 -52.71 6.26 -14.83
CA THR A 219 -53.13 7.47 -15.55
C THR A 219 -51.92 8.34 -15.87
N PHE A 220 -52.03 9.21 -16.88
CA PHE A 220 -50.97 10.17 -17.23
C PHE A 220 -50.53 11.00 -16.02
N THR A 221 -51.50 11.45 -15.20
CA THR A 221 -51.25 12.19 -13.96
C THR A 221 -50.44 11.38 -12.96
N ASN A 222 -50.77 10.11 -12.75
CA ASN A 222 -50.03 9.26 -11.81
C ASN A 222 -48.60 8.96 -12.29
N ILE A 223 -48.40 8.83 -13.61
CA ILE A 223 -47.07 8.70 -14.22
C ILE A 223 -46.26 9.99 -14.00
N ALA A 224 -46.86 11.17 -14.21
CA ALA A 224 -46.21 12.45 -13.96
C ALA A 224 -45.86 12.66 -12.47
N ILE A 225 -46.75 12.23 -11.55
CA ILE A 225 -46.49 12.23 -10.09
C ILE A 225 -45.34 11.28 -9.74
N ALA A 226 -45.32 10.08 -10.33
CA ALA A 226 -44.23 9.12 -10.14
C ALA A 226 -42.89 9.69 -10.62
N GLY A 227 -42.84 10.33 -11.80
CA GLY A 227 -41.64 11.00 -12.30
C GLY A 227 -41.20 12.19 -11.43
N THR A 228 -42.14 13.02 -11.00
CA THR A 228 -41.86 14.21 -10.15
C THR A 228 -41.36 13.80 -8.77
N SER A 229 -41.96 12.79 -8.15
CA SER A 229 -41.50 12.26 -6.85
C SER A 229 -40.10 11.65 -6.94
N LEU A 230 -39.75 11.00 -8.06
CA LEU A 230 -38.40 10.49 -8.28
C LEU A 230 -37.41 11.66 -8.36
N LEU A 231 -37.71 12.68 -9.18
CA LEU A 231 -36.87 13.87 -9.32
C LEU A 231 -36.65 14.57 -7.98
N LEU A 232 -37.72 14.81 -7.21
CA LEU A 232 -37.64 15.43 -5.88
C LEU A 232 -36.81 14.59 -4.91
N SER A 233 -36.93 13.27 -4.96
CA SER A 233 -36.15 12.37 -4.10
C SER A 233 -34.67 12.40 -4.43
N VAL A 234 -34.31 12.38 -5.73
CA VAL A 234 -32.92 12.50 -6.17
C VAL A 234 -32.35 13.87 -5.79
N LEU A 235 -33.07 14.96 -6.05
CA LEU A 235 -32.64 16.31 -5.69
C LEU A 235 -32.49 16.48 -4.16
N GLY A 236 -33.42 15.94 -3.38
CA GLY A 236 -33.36 15.93 -1.92
C GLY A 236 -32.16 15.15 -1.39
N LEU A 237 -31.90 13.95 -1.93
CA LEU A 237 -30.72 13.15 -1.58
C LEU A 237 -29.42 13.88 -1.93
N LEU A 238 -29.35 14.52 -3.10
CA LEU A 238 -28.19 15.32 -3.51
C LEU A 238 -27.97 16.53 -2.59
N ALA A 239 -29.04 17.21 -2.17
CA ALA A 239 -28.96 18.33 -1.23
C ALA A 239 -28.49 17.87 0.16
N ILE A 240 -29.03 16.76 0.69
CA ILE A 240 -28.59 16.16 1.95
C ILE A 240 -27.10 15.79 1.88
N LEU A 241 -26.69 15.14 0.79
CA LEU A 241 -25.30 14.76 0.56
C LEU A 241 -24.39 16.01 0.51
N ALA A 242 -24.79 17.05 -0.22
CA ALA A 242 -24.03 18.29 -0.32
C ALA A 242 -23.88 19.00 1.05
N LEU A 243 -24.95 19.05 1.85
CA LEU A 243 -24.91 19.60 3.20
C LEU A 243 -24.02 18.77 4.13
N PHE A 244 -24.11 17.44 4.07
CA PHE A 244 -23.27 16.54 4.85
C PHE A 244 -21.79 16.69 4.50
N VAL A 245 -21.46 16.69 3.21
CA VAL A 245 -20.09 16.93 2.72
C VAL A 245 -19.59 18.31 3.13
N GLY A 246 -20.42 19.35 3.00
CA GLY A 246 -20.10 20.71 3.43
C GLY A 246 -19.82 20.79 4.94
N PHE A 247 -20.62 20.11 5.76
CA PHE A 247 -20.39 20.03 7.20
C PHE A 247 -19.08 19.30 7.53
N CYS A 248 -18.84 18.13 6.93
CA CYS A 248 -17.58 17.39 7.09
C CYS A 248 -16.37 18.22 6.67
N PHE A 249 -16.48 18.97 5.57
CA PHE A 249 -15.43 19.87 5.09
C PHE A 249 -15.12 20.99 6.08
N LEU A 250 -16.16 21.68 6.59
CA LEU A 250 -15.98 22.72 7.61
C LEU A 250 -15.41 22.17 8.92
N ALA A 251 -15.88 20.99 9.34
CA ALA A 251 -15.37 20.31 10.53
C ALA A 251 -13.89 19.93 10.35
N LEU A 252 -13.50 19.41 9.19
CA LEU A 252 -12.12 19.06 8.89
C LEU A 252 -11.23 20.31 8.89
N ARG A 253 -11.68 21.41 8.26
CA ARG A 253 -10.94 22.68 8.25
C ARG A 253 -10.70 23.21 9.66
N ARG A 254 -11.71 23.15 10.53
CA ARG A 254 -11.54 23.51 11.96
C ARG A 254 -10.55 22.62 12.69
N LEU A 255 -10.43 21.35 12.30
CA LEU A 255 -9.41 20.45 12.87
C LEU A 255 -8.01 20.76 12.32
N GLU A 256 -7.89 21.07 11.03
CA GLU A 256 -6.63 21.51 10.40
C GLU A 256 -6.09 22.79 11.06
N ASP A 257 -6.96 23.77 11.35
CA ASP A 257 -6.58 25.03 12.01
C ASP A 257 -6.02 24.82 13.43
N LYS A 258 -6.45 23.75 14.11
CA LYS A 258 -5.99 23.37 15.46
C LYS A 258 -4.71 22.54 15.45
N ASP A 259 -4.34 21.97 14.31
CA ASP A 259 -3.19 21.08 14.22
C ASP A 259 -1.88 21.87 14.41
N GLN A 260 -1.04 21.35 15.29
CA GLN A 260 0.29 21.88 15.53
C GLN A 260 1.35 20.95 14.93
N PRO A 261 2.10 21.40 13.92
CA PRO A 261 3.20 20.62 13.38
C PRO A 261 4.32 20.50 14.41
N ALA A 262 4.85 19.30 14.56
CA ALA A 262 6.02 19.11 15.40
C ALA A 262 7.28 19.45 14.58
N SER A 263 8.16 20.31 15.11
CA SER A 263 9.38 20.77 14.42
C SER A 263 10.68 20.25 15.03
N THR A 264 10.59 19.43 16.09
CA THR A 264 11.77 18.88 16.77
C THR A 264 12.57 17.97 15.84
N PRO A 265 13.92 18.04 15.88
CA PRO A 265 14.76 17.09 15.19
C PRO A 265 14.65 15.70 15.82
N VAL A 266 15.12 14.69 15.09
CA VAL A 266 15.27 13.31 15.58
C VAL A 266 16.45 13.26 16.55
N GLU A 267 16.35 12.44 17.58
CA GLU A 267 17.48 12.17 18.47
C GLU A 267 18.61 11.45 17.72
N ILE A 268 19.84 11.91 17.87
CA ILE A 268 21.01 11.41 17.11
C ILE A 268 21.20 9.89 17.32
N GLY A 269 21.12 9.41 18.55
CA GLY A 269 21.30 7.97 18.84
C GLY A 269 20.20 7.08 18.24
N ALA A 270 18.98 7.60 18.09
CA ALA A 270 17.91 6.89 17.38
C ALA A 270 18.14 6.88 15.87
N LEU A 271 18.64 8.00 15.32
CA LEU A 271 18.98 8.12 13.91
C LEU A 271 20.14 7.19 13.53
N GLU A 272 21.19 7.09 14.34
CA GLU A 272 22.33 6.18 14.10
C GLU A 272 21.89 4.72 13.98
N LYS A 273 20.96 4.26 14.84
CA LYS A 273 20.41 2.90 14.78
C LYS A 273 19.66 2.62 13.47
N ILE A 274 19.01 3.64 12.91
CA ILE A 274 18.31 3.55 11.63
C ILE A 274 19.34 3.50 10.50
N LEU A 275 20.24 4.50 10.44
CA LEU A 275 21.24 4.62 9.38
C LEU A 275 22.19 3.42 9.31
N ALA A 276 22.48 2.77 10.44
CA ALA A 276 23.31 1.57 10.48
C ALA A 276 22.78 0.42 9.61
N HIS A 277 21.50 0.43 9.23
CA HIS A 277 20.86 -0.62 8.43
C HIS A 277 20.31 -0.10 7.09
N GLU A 278 20.61 1.15 6.69
CA GLU A 278 20.24 1.72 5.39
C GLU A 278 21.39 1.53 4.37
N ASP A 279 21.03 1.49 3.08
CA ASP A 279 21.92 1.53 1.91
C ASP A 279 22.94 0.37 1.79
N HIS A 280 22.65 -0.79 2.40
CA HIS A 280 23.46 -2.01 2.25
C HIS A 280 23.22 -2.77 0.94
N THR A 281 22.08 -2.55 0.28
CA THR A 281 21.70 -3.22 -0.97
C THR A 281 21.11 -2.21 -1.96
N ALA A 282 20.74 -2.63 -3.18
CA ALA A 282 20.05 -1.77 -4.14
C ALA A 282 18.67 -1.28 -3.63
N GLN A 283 18.15 -1.96 -2.61
CA GLN A 283 16.88 -1.71 -1.97
C GLN A 283 17.06 -1.37 -0.49
N ASN A 284 16.06 -0.71 0.06
CA ASN A 284 15.94 -0.35 1.46
C ASN A 284 14.57 -0.73 2.00
N ASN A 285 14.50 -0.86 3.32
CA ASN A 285 13.26 -1.01 4.07
C ASN A 285 13.04 0.19 4.98
N LEU A 286 11.80 0.69 4.99
CA LEU A 286 11.34 1.69 5.93
C LEU A 286 10.12 1.13 6.67
N THR A 287 10.24 1.08 7.99
CA THR A 287 9.11 0.91 8.90
C THR A 287 8.88 2.20 9.64
N ALA A 288 7.70 2.80 9.47
CA ALA A 288 7.28 3.99 10.19
C ALA A 288 6.01 3.74 10.99
N ILE A 289 5.95 4.30 12.19
CA ILE A 289 4.81 4.18 13.10
C ILE A 289 4.37 5.59 13.49
N SER A 290 3.16 5.93 13.09
CA SER A 290 2.55 7.22 13.38
C SER A 290 1.35 7.07 14.31
N THR A 291 1.13 8.06 15.16
CA THR A 291 0.00 8.08 16.09
C THR A 291 -1.17 8.81 15.47
N MET A 292 -2.33 8.16 15.36
CA MET A 292 -3.56 8.76 14.88
C MET A 292 -4.07 9.82 15.87
N LYS A 293 -4.47 10.96 15.31
CA LYS A 293 -5.23 11.99 16.04
C LYS A 293 -6.58 11.43 16.48
N VAL A 294 -7.08 11.92 17.61
CA VAL A 294 -8.38 11.51 18.16
C VAL A 294 -9.52 12.02 17.27
N GLY A 295 -10.55 11.20 17.08
CA GLY A 295 -11.81 11.58 16.44
C GLY A 295 -12.24 10.67 15.29
N ILE A 296 -13.56 10.47 15.18
CA ILE A 296 -14.17 9.64 14.12
C ILE A 296 -13.92 10.26 12.73
N LEU A 297 -13.99 11.59 12.61
CA LEU A 297 -13.75 12.28 11.33
C LEU A 297 -12.35 11.99 10.78
N ARG A 298 -11.31 11.92 11.63
CA ARG A 298 -9.94 11.57 11.22
C ARG A 298 -9.84 10.12 10.74
N ARG A 299 -10.54 9.18 11.40
CA ARG A 299 -10.59 7.78 10.97
C ARG A 299 -11.35 7.59 9.66
N LEU A 300 -12.43 8.34 9.45
CA LEU A 300 -13.18 8.36 8.19
C LEU A 300 -12.35 9.00 7.06
N ALA A 301 -11.68 10.11 7.33
CA ALA A 301 -10.79 10.78 6.36
C ALA A 301 -9.61 9.91 5.95
N LEU A 302 -9.01 9.18 6.90
CA LEU A 302 -7.98 8.17 6.63
C LEU A 302 -8.50 7.11 5.66
N ARG A 303 -9.67 6.53 5.96
CA ARG A 303 -10.26 5.45 5.17
C ARG A 303 -10.68 5.93 3.77
N LEU A 304 -11.23 7.14 3.67
CA LEU A 304 -11.49 7.81 2.39
C LEU A 304 -10.20 7.99 1.59
N SER A 305 -9.11 8.41 2.23
CA SER A 305 -7.81 8.59 1.57
C SER A 305 -7.27 7.26 1.04
N PHE A 306 -7.32 6.19 1.83
CA PHE A 306 -6.98 4.84 1.34
C PHE A 306 -7.82 4.43 0.14
N TYR A 307 -9.12 4.68 0.18
CA TYR A 307 -10.03 4.32 -0.90
C TYR A 307 -9.71 5.08 -2.20
N LEU A 308 -9.50 6.39 -2.12
CA LEU A 308 -9.15 7.22 -3.27
C LEU A 308 -7.77 6.86 -3.85
N ILE A 309 -6.79 6.57 -3.00
CA ILE A 309 -5.47 6.11 -3.45
C ILE A 309 -5.57 4.73 -4.09
N SER A 310 -6.35 3.81 -3.52
CA SER A 310 -6.58 2.48 -4.09
C SER A 310 -7.18 2.56 -5.50
N ILE A 311 -8.18 3.42 -5.70
CA ILE A 311 -8.79 3.64 -7.01
C ILE A 311 -7.75 4.23 -7.98
N SER A 312 -6.97 5.20 -7.52
CA SER A 312 -5.95 5.85 -8.34
C SER A 312 -4.88 4.86 -8.78
N ALA A 313 -4.36 4.05 -7.86
CA ALA A 313 -3.33 3.04 -8.13
C ALA A 313 -3.82 1.92 -9.06
N GLN A 314 -5.07 1.48 -8.94
CA GLN A 314 -5.59 0.36 -9.73
C GLN A 314 -6.17 0.78 -11.09
N LYS A 315 -6.72 1.99 -11.20
CA LYS A 315 -7.56 2.41 -12.35
C LYS A 315 -7.08 3.65 -13.07
N VAL A 316 -6.11 4.39 -12.53
CA VAL A 316 -5.62 5.64 -13.13
C VAL A 316 -4.14 5.55 -13.45
N PHE A 317 -3.32 5.15 -12.48
CA PHE A 317 -1.88 5.04 -12.68
C PHE A 317 -1.51 3.84 -13.54
N ARG A 318 -0.33 3.92 -14.15
CA ARG A 318 0.27 2.78 -14.84
C ARG A 318 0.52 1.67 -13.80
N PRO A 319 0.24 0.39 -14.10
CA PRO A 319 0.53 -0.69 -13.16
C PRO A 319 2.00 -0.71 -12.75
N GLY A 320 2.26 -0.89 -11.45
CA GLY A 320 3.60 -0.79 -10.87
C GLY A 320 4.06 0.63 -10.53
N PHE A 321 3.28 1.66 -10.89
CA PHE A 321 3.59 3.05 -10.60
C PHE A 321 2.63 3.63 -9.57
N LEU A 322 3.18 4.42 -8.64
CA LEU A 322 2.40 5.29 -7.77
C LEU A 322 2.55 6.72 -8.27
N ALA A 323 1.51 7.24 -8.92
CA ALA A 323 1.61 8.40 -9.80
C ALA A 323 2.68 8.17 -10.88
N THR A 324 3.84 8.83 -10.78
CA THR A 324 4.99 8.62 -11.66
C THR A 324 6.20 8.03 -10.93
N ILE A 325 6.03 7.59 -9.69
CA ILE A 325 7.07 6.93 -8.89
C ILE A 325 7.08 5.46 -9.27
N ASN A 326 8.24 4.95 -9.65
CA ASN A 326 8.46 3.55 -9.96
C ASN A 326 9.57 2.93 -9.12
N THR A 327 9.97 3.54 -8.01
CA THR A 327 11.05 3.06 -7.13
C THR A 327 10.54 2.20 -5.97
N ILE A 328 9.23 2.05 -5.80
CA ILE A 328 8.60 1.31 -4.71
C ILE A 328 8.37 -0.13 -5.17
N HIS A 329 8.95 -1.12 -4.50
CA HIS A 329 8.64 -2.54 -4.75
C HIS A 329 7.32 -2.94 -4.09
N PHE A 330 7.19 -2.67 -2.79
CA PHE A 330 5.97 -2.93 -2.04
C PHE A 330 5.81 -1.87 -0.97
N ALA A 331 4.59 -1.36 -0.80
CA ALA A 331 4.28 -0.48 0.30
C ALA A 331 2.94 -0.88 0.91
N ARG A 332 2.80 -0.73 2.22
CA ARG A 332 1.52 -0.97 2.89
C ARG A 332 1.32 -0.06 4.07
N TRP A 333 0.06 0.29 4.26
CA TRP A 333 -0.44 0.98 5.43
C TRP A 333 -1.36 0.04 6.21
N VAL A 334 -1.22 0.05 7.53
CA VAL A 334 -2.14 -0.66 8.42
C VAL A 334 -2.37 0.17 9.68
N LEU A 335 -3.63 0.49 9.94
CA LEU A 335 -4.05 0.95 11.26
C LEU A 335 -4.21 -0.28 12.14
N LEU A 336 -3.29 -0.48 13.08
CA LEU A 336 -3.27 -1.67 13.93
C LEU A 336 -4.61 -1.80 14.68
N PRO A 337 -5.33 -2.94 14.52
CA PRO A 337 -6.64 -3.15 15.13
C PRO A 337 -6.63 -2.92 16.65
N GLY A 338 -7.64 -2.24 17.16
CA GLY A 338 -7.75 -1.92 18.59
C GLY A 338 -6.82 -0.81 19.08
N THR A 339 -6.04 -0.16 18.20
CA THR A 339 -5.09 0.89 18.60
C THR A 339 -5.30 2.20 17.82
N ASN A 340 -4.44 3.18 18.08
CA ASN A 340 -4.26 4.40 17.31
C ASN A 340 -2.93 4.42 16.52
N ARG A 341 -2.26 3.27 16.36
CA ARG A 341 -0.97 3.19 15.65
C ARG A 341 -1.18 2.89 14.18
N LEU A 342 -0.80 3.84 13.34
CA LEU A 342 -0.79 3.72 11.90
C LEU A 342 0.62 3.36 11.46
N MET A 343 0.81 2.13 11.01
CA MET A 343 2.08 1.66 10.49
C MET A 343 2.14 1.84 8.97
N PHE A 344 3.31 2.22 8.50
CA PHE A 344 3.68 2.27 7.10
C PHE A 344 4.94 1.44 6.89
N PHE A 345 4.86 0.47 5.99
CA PHE A 345 6.01 -0.31 5.55
C PHE A 345 6.27 0.00 4.09
N SER A 346 7.53 0.18 3.73
CA SER A 346 7.94 0.32 2.34
C SER A 346 9.25 -0.41 2.07
N ASN A 347 9.26 -1.19 1.00
CA ASN A 347 10.45 -1.72 0.36
C ASN A 347 10.65 -0.94 -0.94
N TYR A 348 11.76 -0.21 -1.05
CA TYR A 348 12.00 0.74 -2.16
C TYR A 348 13.46 0.69 -2.63
N GLY A 349 13.71 1.13 -3.86
CA GLY A 349 15.05 1.24 -4.44
C GLY A 349 15.66 2.63 -4.24
N GLY A 350 16.98 2.67 -4.10
CA GLY A 350 17.74 3.91 -3.88
C GLY A 350 17.75 4.38 -2.42
N SER A 351 18.30 5.57 -2.17
CA SER A 351 18.47 6.10 -0.81
C SER A 351 17.16 6.62 -0.21
N TRP A 352 17.11 6.71 1.12
CA TRP A 352 15.98 7.30 1.83
C TRP A 352 15.66 8.72 1.36
N GLU A 353 16.68 9.54 1.11
CA GLU A 353 16.49 10.93 0.69
C GLU A 353 15.84 11.02 -0.69
N SER A 354 16.35 10.25 -1.67
CA SER A 354 15.77 10.19 -3.01
C SER A 354 14.32 9.70 -2.97
N TYR A 355 14.05 8.73 -2.10
CA TYR A 355 12.71 8.16 -1.94
C TYR A 355 11.70 9.17 -1.38
N LEU A 356 12.10 9.93 -0.34
CA LEU A 356 11.24 10.96 0.23
C LEU A 356 11.05 12.16 -0.71
N GLU A 357 12.07 12.50 -1.52
CA GLU A 357 11.93 13.52 -2.56
C GLU A 357 10.91 13.14 -3.64
N ASP A 358 10.93 11.89 -4.11
CA ASP A 358 9.92 11.38 -5.03
C ASP A 358 8.50 11.55 -4.47
N PHE A 359 8.34 11.27 -3.18
CA PHE A 359 7.08 11.44 -2.48
C PHE A 359 6.61 12.89 -2.38
N ILE A 360 7.50 13.81 -2.06
CA ILE A 360 7.20 15.25 -2.00
C ILE A 360 6.80 15.77 -3.38
N ALA A 361 7.58 15.42 -4.41
CA ALA A 361 7.41 15.95 -5.76
C ALA A 361 6.22 15.33 -6.51
N LYS A 362 6.01 14.01 -6.38
CA LYS A 362 5.12 13.25 -7.29
C LYS A 362 3.86 12.71 -6.62
N ALA A 363 3.86 12.50 -5.30
CA ALA A 363 2.77 11.83 -4.58
C ALA A 363 2.28 12.57 -3.32
N SER A 364 2.63 13.86 -3.17
CA SER A 364 2.36 14.63 -1.94
C SER A 364 0.88 14.63 -1.54
N ALA A 365 -0.05 14.69 -2.48
CA ALA A 365 -1.48 14.70 -2.18
C ALA A 365 -1.94 13.42 -1.47
N GLY A 366 -1.54 12.24 -1.96
CA GLY A 366 -1.92 10.96 -1.34
C GLY A 366 -1.35 10.81 0.06
N LEU A 367 -0.07 11.15 0.24
CA LEU A 367 0.60 11.09 1.55
C LEU A 367 -0.01 12.07 2.55
N THR A 368 -0.33 13.28 2.08
CA THR A 368 -0.99 14.31 2.89
C THR A 368 -2.38 13.83 3.33
N GLY A 369 -3.16 13.23 2.43
CA GLY A 369 -4.47 12.66 2.75
C GLY A 369 -4.42 11.63 3.88
N VAL A 370 -3.37 10.81 3.92
CA VAL A 370 -3.20 9.77 4.93
C VAL A 370 -2.60 10.34 6.23
N TRP A 371 -1.39 10.90 6.19
CA TRP A 371 -0.65 11.32 7.38
C TRP A 371 -1.14 12.62 8.03
N SER A 372 -1.94 13.45 7.36
CA SER A 372 -2.60 14.60 8.01
C SER A 372 -3.47 14.19 9.20
N ASN A 373 -3.92 12.94 9.22
CA ASN A 373 -4.68 12.36 10.33
C ASN A 373 -3.81 11.89 11.50
N THR A 374 -2.49 12.07 11.43
CA THR A 374 -1.53 11.65 12.44
C THR A 374 -0.87 12.85 13.13
N ASP A 375 -0.37 12.60 14.34
CA ASP A 375 0.17 13.62 15.22
C ASP A 375 1.48 14.24 14.70
N GLY A 376 1.62 15.54 14.93
CA GLY A 376 2.81 16.31 14.55
C GLY A 376 3.05 16.50 13.05
N TYR A 377 2.17 16.01 12.16
CA TYR A 377 2.31 16.16 10.71
C TYR A 377 2.29 17.64 10.26
N PRO A 378 2.98 18.03 9.17
CA PRO A 378 2.93 19.39 8.62
C PRO A 378 1.51 19.91 8.37
N ARG A 379 1.32 21.23 8.40
CA ARG A 379 0.00 21.85 8.17
C ARG A 379 -0.52 21.51 6.79
N THR A 380 -1.80 21.18 6.73
CA THR A 380 -2.50 20.79 5.52
C THR A 380 -3.63 21.74 5.22
N ARG A 381 -4.11 21.69 3.99
CA ARG A 381 -5.32 22.37 3.56
C ARG A 381 -6.18 21.42 2.76
N TRP A 382 -7.47 21.36 3.09
CA TRP A 382 -8.46 20.58 2.36
C TRP A 382 -8.08 19.09 2.26
N LEU A 383 -7.52 18.52 3.33
CA LEU A 383 -7.04 17.14 3.46
C LEU A 383 -5.83 16.75 2.60
N PHE A 384 -5.71 17.29 1.38
CA PHE A 384 -4.78 16.80 0.37
C PHE A 384 -3.74 17.84 -0.09
N LEU A 385 -3.87 19.12 0.28
CA LEU A 385 -2.96 20.18 -0.15
C LEU A 385 -1.94 20.53 0.92
N ASP A 386 -0.85 21.13 0.46
CA ASP A 386 0.28 21.60 1.26
C ASP A 386 0.97 20.42 1.95
N GLY A 387 0.94 20.29 3.28
CA GLY A 387 1.37 19.07 3.98
C GLY A 387 2.76 18.59 3.60
N ALA A 388 2.85 17.45 2.89
CA ALA A 388 4.10 16.89 2.39
C ALA A 388 4.92 17.85 1.51
N ARG A 389 4.30 18.88 0.91
CA ARG A 389 4.99 19.91 0.11
C ARG A 389 5.93 20.79 0.95
N ASP A 390 5.72 20.90 2.27
CA ASP A 390 6.74 21.43 3.19
C ASP A 390 7.79 20.34 3.41
N GLY A 391 8.66 20.16 2.41
CA GLY A 391 9.58 19.03 2.30
C GLY A 391 10.50 18.87 3.53
N ASP A 392 11.08 19.96 4.02
CA ASP A 392 11.98 19.93 5.17
C ASP A 392 11.27 19.51 6.46
N ARG A 393 10.05 20.00 6.67
CA ARG A 393 9.26 19.63 7.86
C ARG A 393 8.74 18.20 7.72
N PHE A 394 8.31 17.82 6.53
CA PHE A 394 7.84 16.47 6.24
C PHE A 394 8.95 15.44 6.42
N LYS A 395 10.16 15.66 5.89
CA LYS A 395 11.31 14.77 6.08
C LYS A 395 11.68 14.59 7.55
N ARG A 396 11.77 15.69 8.31
CA ARG A 396 12.03 15.64 9.77
C ARG A 396 10.94 14.89 10.52
N TRP A 397 9.68 15.12 10.14
CA TRP A 397 8.55 14.40 10.71
C TRP A 397 8.61 12.90 10.38
N ALA A 398 8.80 12.53 9.11
CA ALA A 398 8.88 11.16 8.64
C ALA A 398 10.01 10.40 9.32
N ARG A 399 11.19 11.01 9.45
CA ARG A 399 12.34 10.40 10.10
C ARG A 399 12.10 10.11 11.59
N ARG A 400 11.29 10.93 12.29
CA ARG A 400 10.88 10.64 13.69
C ARG A 400 9.87 9.51 13.81
N GLN A 401 9.06 9.28 12.76
CA GLN A 401 8.12 8.16 12.78
C GLN A 401 8.82 6.83 12.47
N GLN A 402 9.99 6.87 11.83
CA GLN A 402 10.74 5.67 11.48
C GLN A 402 11.26 4.97 12.73
N VAL A 403 11.05 3.65 12.78
CA VAL A 403 11.58 2.79 13.84
C VAL A 403 12.61 1.83 13.25
N PRO A 404 13.61 1.41 14.03
CA PRO A 404 14.55 0.39 13.59
C PRO A 404 13.82 -0.91 13.24
N THR A 405 14.02 -1.40 12.01
CA THR A 405 13.56 -2.72 11.59
C THR A 405 14.48 -3.78 12.22
N LEU A 406 13.90 -4.77 12.92
CA LEU A 406 14.66 -5.76 13.70
C LEU A 406 15.21 -6.90 12.84
N PHE A 407 14.53 -7.18 11.74
CA PHE A 407 14.90 -8.18 10.73
C PHE A 407 14.35 -7.72 9.40
N TRP A 408 15.12 -7.85 8.33
CA TRP A 408 14.66 -7.58 6.98
C TRP A 408 15.32 -8.50 5.96
N TYR A 409 14.56 -8.98 4.99
CA TYR A 409 15.02 -9.82 3.90
C TYR A 409 14.53 -9.28 2.55
N THR A 410 15.36 -9.44 1.52
CA THR A 410 15.02 -9.24 0.11
C THR A 410 15.56 -10.41 -0.73
N ALA A 411 14.74 -10.94 -1.64
CA ALA A 411 15.14 -12.02 -2.54
C ALA A 411 16.06 -11.61 -3.69
N TYR A 412 16.22 -10.30 -3.92
CA TYR A 412 16.98 -9.79 -5.06
C TYR A 412 17.71 -8.50 -4.68
N PRO A 413 18.72 -8.56 -3.80
CA PRO A 413 19.41 -7.39 -3.22
C PRO A 413 20.13 -6.50 -4.24
N ARG A 414 20.33 -6.98 -5.47
CA ARG A 414 21.03 -6.24 -6.54
C ARG A 414 20.09 -5.65 -7.60
N LEU A 415 18.79 -5.90 -7.49
CA LEU A 415 17.80 -5.42 -8.45
C LEU A 415 16.99 -4.28 -7.85
N ASN A 416 16.56 -3.36 -8.69
CA ASN A 416 15.53 -2.38 -8.35
C ASN A 416 14.40 -2.53 -9.37
N THR A 417 13.29 -1.87 -9.12
CA THR A 417 12.12 -1.81 -10.01
C THR A 417 12.39 -1.26 -11.41
N THR A 418 13.51 -0.57 -11.67
CA THR A 418 13.89 -0.17 -13.04
C THR A 418 14.59 -1.28 -13.83
N ARG A 419 15.05 -2.32 -13.14
CA ARG A 419 15.72 -3.50 -13.69
C ARG A 419 14.85 -4.76 -13.64
N ILE A 420 13.60 -4.61 -13.18
CA ILE A 420 12.52 -5.60 -13.23
C ILE A 420 11.55 -5.09 -14.28
#